data_AF-A0A150UN38-F1
#
_entry.id   AF-A0A150UN38-F1
#
_cell.length_a   1.000
_cell.length_b   1.000
_cell.length_c   1.000
_cell.angle_alpha   90.00
_cell.angle_beta   90.00
_cell.angle_gamma   90.00
#
_symmetry.space_group_name_H-M   'P 1'
#
loop_
_entity.id
_entity.type
_entity.pdbx_description
1 polymer ?
#
loop_
_entity_poly.entity_id
_entity_poly.type
_entity_poly.pdbx_seq_one_letter_code
_entity_poly.pdbx_strand_id
1 'polypeptide(L)'
;MTYNYEVFTDYTDHKGTVTIADGTTLEARGNGTIKIEVNGRPTIITDVVYVPKLGYNLISIPQLTDRDITTVFTRKNAILSRKGESPMFYEFPH
;
A
#
# COMPACT_ATOMS: atom_id res chain seq x y z
N MET A 1 3.47 -2.25 -3.55
CA MET A 1 4.69 -3.07 -3.41
C MET A 1 4.92 -3.37 -1.94
N THR A 2 5.42 -4.57 -1.63
CA THR A 2 5.70 -5.00 -0.26
C THR A 2 6.98 -5.85 -0.22
N TYR A 3 7.71 -5.78 0.89
CA TYR A 3 8.82 -6.71 1.20
C TYR A 3 8.34 -7.94 1.97
N ASN A 4 7.09 -7.95 2.45
CA ASN A 4 6.54 -9.05 3.21
C ASN A 4 5.83 -10.02 2.24
N TYR A 5 6.34 -11.25 2.14
CA TYR A 5 5.76 -12.32 1.33
C TYR A 5 4.51 -12.92 1.98
N GLU A 6 4.41 -12.92 3.31
CA GLU A 6 3.37 -13.65 4.03
C GLU A 6 1.98 -13.00 3.95
N VAL A 7 1.89 -11.77 3.45
CA VAL A 7 0.62 -11.03 3.33
C VAL A 7 -0.16 -11.35 2.06
N PHE A 8 0.44 -12.12 1.13
CA PHE A 8 -0.21 -12.47 -0.13
C PHE A 8 -1.20 -13.62 0.02
N THR A 9 -2.35 -13.50 -0.63
CA THR A 9 -3.38 -14.57 -0.65
C THR A 9 -3.34 -15.45 -1.89
N ASP A 10 -2.73 -14.97 -2.98
CA ASP A 10 -2.74 -15.54 -4.34
C ASP A 10 -1.45 -15.15 -5.10
N TYR A 11 -0.31 -15.47 -4.50
CA TYR A 11 0.99 -15.09 -5.03
C TYR A 11 1.36 -15.84 -6.32
N THR A 12 1.91 -15.11 -7.29
CA THR A 12 2.48 -15.65 -8.53
C THR A 12 3.95 -15.22 -8.66
N ASP A 13 4.85 -16.19 -8.75
CA ASP A 13 6.28 -15.94 -9.00
C ASP A 13 6.53 -15.43 -10.42
N HIS A 14 7.34 -14.37 -10.52
CA HIS A 14 7.94 -13.93 -11.77
C HIS A 14 9.17 -13.06 -11.50
N LYS A 15 10.12 -13.05 -12.42
CA LYS A 15 11.32 -12.20 -12.28
C LYS A 15 11.11 -10.87 -12.96
N GLY A 16 11.43 -9.79 -12.26
CA GLY A 16 11.41 -8.44 -12.79
C GLY A 16 12.34 -7.52 -12.00
N THR A 17 12.31 -6.25 -12.34
CA THR A 17 13.02 -5.20 -11.60
C THR A 17 12.12 -3.98 -11.41
N VAL A 18 12.36 -3.26 -10.32
CA VAL A 18 11.72 -1.96 -10.06
C VAL A 18 12.81 -0.94 -9.77
N THR A 19 12.66 0.28 -10.28
CA THR A 19 13.51 1.42 -9.92
C THR A 19 12.77 2.28 -8.92
N ILE A 20 13.36 2.52 -7.76
CA ILE A 20 12.77 3.39 -6.73
C ILE A 20 13.27 4.83 -6.89
N ALA A 21 12.70 5.76 -6.11
CA ALA A 21 12.90 7.20 -6.29
C ALA A 21 14.36 7.68 -6.19
N ASP A 22 15.21 6.96 -5.45
CA ASP A 22 16.64 7.27 -5.33
C ASP A 22 17.50 6.75 -6.51
N GLY A 23 16.87 6.14 -7.52
CA GLY A 23 17.52 5.56 -8.69
C GLY A 23 18.00 4.12 -8.49
N THR A 24 17.89 3.56 -7.28
CA THR A 24 18.25 2.16 -7.02
C THR A 24 17.30 1.22 -7.76
N THR A 25 17.87 0.23 -8.45
CA THR A 25 17.11 -0.86 -9.06
C THR A 25 17.10 -2.07 -8.12
N LEU A 26 15.91 -2.57 -7.82
CA LEU A 26 15.67 -3.71 -6.94
C LEU A 26 15.04 -4.88 -7.71
N GLU A 27 15.32 -6.10 -7.25
CA GLU A 27 14.73 -7.32 -7.79
C GLU A 27 13.27 -7.46 -7.34
N ALA A 28 12.35 -7.57 -8.30
CA ALA A 28 10.98 -7.99 -8.08
C ALA A 28 10.87 -9.51 -8.34
N ARG A 29 10.21 -10.22 -7.42
CA ARG A 29 10.16 -11.70 -7.44
C ARG A 29 8.78 -12.28 -7.72
N GLY A 30 7.75 -11.46 -7.70
CA GLY A 30 6.39 -11.88 -7.96
C GLY A 30 5.40 -10.77 -7.71
N ASN A 31 4.13 -11.08 -7.87
CA ASN A 31 3.02 -10.23 -7.46
C ASN A 31 1.86 -11.06 -6.95
N GLY A 32 0.92 -10.40 -6.31
CA GLY A 32 -0.35 -10.99 -5.91
C GLY A 32 -1.26 -9.98 -5.26
N THR A 33 -2.25 -10.48 -4.57
CA THR A 33 -3.26 -9.73 -3.84
C THR A 33 -2.96 -9.75 -2.35
N ILE A 34 -3.15 -8.61 -1.69
CA ILE A 34 -3.08 -8.47 -0.24
C ILE A 34 -4.39 -7.90 0.29
N LYS A 35 -4.67 -8.15 1.57
CA LYS A 35 -5.75 -7.51 2.31
C LYS A 35 -5.18 -6.51 3.30
N ILE A 36 -5.66 -5.26 3.23
CA ILE A 36 -5.41 -4.22 4.23
C ILE A 36 -6.72 -3.86 4.92
N GLU A 37 -6.63 -3.12 6.02
CA GLU A 37 -7.79 -2.57 6.71
C GLU A 37 -7.84 -1.05 6.53
N VAL A 38 -9.00 -0.53 6.15
CA VAL A 38 -9.28 0.91 6.07
C VAL A 38 -10.60 1.18 6.75
N ASN A 39 -10.60 2.05 7.76
CA ASN A 39 -11.76 2.34 8.62
C ASN A 39 -12.43 1.07 9.19
N GLY A 40 -11.64 0.11 9.67
CA GLY A 40 -12.14 -1.16 10.22
C GLY A 40 -12.72 -2.13 9.18
N ARG A 41 -12.58 -1.84 7.88
CA ARG A 41 -13.11 -2.66 6.79
C ARG A 41 -12.01 -3.26 5.92
N PRO A 42 -12.12 -4.55 5.52
CA PRO A 42 -11.25 -5.17 4.55
C PRO A 42 -11.18 -4.38 3.24
N THR A 43 -9.98 -4.16 2.72
CA THR A 43 -9.74 -3.65 1.37
C THR A 43 -8.76 -4.58 0.68
N ILE A 44 -9.14 -5.05 -0.49
CA ILE A 44 -8.34 -5.97 -1.31
C ILE A 44 -7.51 -5.14 -2.29
N ILE A 45 -6.18 -5.23 -2.21
CA ILE A 45 -5.26 -4.57 -3.14
C ILE A 45 -4.65 -5.64 -4.03
N THR A 46 -4.96 -5.58 -5.32
CA THR A 46 -4.46 -6.51 -6.35
C THR A 46 -3.14 -6.03 -6.94
N ASP A 47 -2.43 -6.88 -7.67
CA ASP A 47 -1.22 -6.54 -8.42
C ASP A 47 -0.12 -5.88 -7.57
N VAL A 48 -0.01 -6.32 -6.31
CA VAL A 48 1.04 -5.84 -5.41
C VAL A 48 2.33 -6.59 -5.72
N VAL A 49 3.36 -5.86 -6.15
CA VAL A 49 4.67 -6.44 -6.45
C VAL A 49 5.42 -6.78 -5.15
N TYR A 50 6.00 -7.98 -5.10
CA TYR A 50 6.90 -8.45 -4.06
C TYR A 50 8.35 -8.08 -4.37
N VAL A 51 8.96 -7.30 -3.47
CA VAL A 51 10.31 -6.77 -3.60
C VAL A 51 11.05 -6.99 -2.27
N PRO A 52 11.77 -8.12 -2.09
CA PRO A 52 12.31 -8.52 -0.79
C PRO A 52 13.26 -7.51 -0.14
N LYS A 53 13.96 -6.72 -0.97
CA LYS A 53 14.95 -5.73 -0.51
C LYS A 53 14.36 -4.31 -0.34
N LEU A 54 13.04 -4.16 -0.43
CA LEU A 54 12.38 -2.88 -0.27
C LEU A 54 12.39 -2.46 1.21
N GLY A 55 12.86 -1.25 1.51
CA GLY A 55 12.98 -0.78 2.90
C GLY A 55 11.65 -0.47 3.61
N TYR A 56 10.58 -0.26 2.85
CA TYR A 56 9.25 0.06 3.36
C TYR A 56 8.18 -0.31 2.34
N ASN A 57 6.95 -0.59 2.81
CA ASN A 57 5.85 -0.84 1.90
C ASN A 57 5.47 0.44 1.16
N LEU A 58 5.13 0.29 -0.12
CA LEU A 58 4.74 1.39 -1.00
C LEU A 58 3.35 1.09 -1.55
N ILE A 59 2.40 1.98 -1.29
CA ILE A 59 1.04 1.86 -1.82
C ILE A 59 0.83 2.88 -2.93
N SER A 60 0.27 2.41 -4.06
CA SER A 60 -0.06 3.28 -5.18
C SER A 60 -1.31 4.08 -4.86
N ILE A 61 -1.27 5.40 -5.04
CA ILE A 61 -2.45 6.26 -4.85
C ILE A 61 -3.57 5.89 -5.82
N PRO A 62 -3.33 5.66 -7.12
CA PRO A 62 -4.34 5.10 -8.03
C PRO A 62 -5.03 3.85 -7.48
N GLN A 63 -4.27 2.89 -6.93
CA GLN A 63 -4.87 1.67 -6.36
C GLN A 63 -5.82 1.95 -5.19
N LEU A 64 -5.60 3.01 -4.43
CA LEU A 64 -6.49 3.47 -3.36
C LEU A 64 -7.70 4.21 -3.92
N THR A 65 -7.49 5.17 -4.82
CA THR A 65 -8.57 6.00 -5.37
C THR A 65 -9.54 5.20 -6.23
N ASP A 66 -9.07 4.17 -6.94
CA ASP A 66 -9.91 3.24 -7.71
C ASP A 66 -10.86 2.42 -6.83
N ARG A 67 -10.66 2.45 -5.50
CA ARG A 67 -11.44 1.72 -4.49
C ARG A 67 -12.22 2.66 -3.56
N ASP A 68 -12.47 3.89 -4.01
CA ASP A 68 -13.15 4.95 -3.26
C ASP A 68 -12.49 5.29 -1.92
N ILE A 69 -11.18 5.11 -1.82
CA ILE A 69 -10.39 5.52 -0.65
C ILE A 69 -9.85 6.93 -0.89
N THR A 70 -10.26 7.84 -0.02
CA THR A 70 -9.70 9.18 0.09
C THR A 70 -8.40 9.10 0.89
N THR A 71 -7.34 9.72 0.35
CA THR A 71 -6.06 9.85 1.05
C THR A 71 -5.82 11.32 1.38
N VAL A 72 -5.72 11.64 2.67
CA VAL A 72 -5.39 12.99 3.17
C VAL A 72 -3.97 12.97 3.70
N PHE A 73 -3.08 13.72 3.05
CA PHE A 73 -1.71 13.91 3.53
C PHE A 73 -1.67 15.04 4.56
N THR A 74 -1.10 14.75 5.72
CA THR A 74 -0.78 15.73 6.77
C THR A 74 0.73 15.92 6.84
N ARG A 75 1.19 16.80 7.73
CA ARG A 75 2.62 17.03 7.95
C ARG A 75 3.39 15.76 8.36
N LYS A 76 2.75 14.82 9.05
CA LYS A 76 3.43 13.66 9.66
C LYS A 76 3.00 12.32 9.09
N ASN A 77 1.84 12.23 8.44
CA ASN A 77 1.26 10.96 8.02
C ASN A 77 0.29 11.15 6.84
N ALA A 78 -0.19 10.02 6.33
CA ALA A 78 -1.35 9.97 5.45
C ALA A 78 -2.50 9.28 6.19
N ILE A 79 -3.70 9.84 6.08
CA ILE A 79 -4.94 9.27 6.61
C ILE A 79 -5.72 8.70 5.43
N LEU A 80 -6.09 7.43 5.53
CA LEU A 80 -6.96 6.75 4.56
C LEU A 80 -8.37 6.72 5.12
N SER A 81 -9.36 7.18 4.35
CA SER A 81 -10.78 7.08 4.70
C SER A 81 -11.59 6.63 3.50
N ARG A 82 -12.72 5.97 3.73
CA ARG A 82 -13.65 5.67 2.64
C ARG A 82 -14.47 6.91 2.30
N LYS A 83 -14.78 7.10 1.02
CA LYS A 83 -15.63 8.20 0.56
C LYS A 83 -16.96 8.22 1.32
N GLY A 84 -17.29 9.38 1.90
CA GLY A 84 -18.50 9.56 2.74
C GLY A 84 -18.29 9.29 4.23
N GLU A 85 -17.11 8.82 4.65
CA GLU A 85 -16.74 8.71 6.06
C GLU A 85 -15.80 9.87 6.43
N SER A 86 -16.15 10.61 7.49
CA SER A 86 -15.34 11.70 8.02
C SER A 86 -13.93 11.19 8.30
N PRO A 87 -12.86 11.87 7.85
CA PRO A 87 -11.52 11.52 8.30
C PRO A 87 -11.48 11.66 9.82
N MET A 88 -11.17 10.57 10.54
CA MET A 88 -11.03 10.61 11.99
C MET A 88 -9.72 11.34 12.31
N PHE A 89 -9.82 12.64 12.57
CA PHE A 89 -8.70 13.42 13.10
C PHE A 89 -8.63 13.19 14.61
N TYR A 90 -7.61 12.45 15.07
CA TYR A 90 -7.24 12.48 16.47
C TYR A 90 -6.46 13.76 16.74
N GLU A 91 -7.11 14.74 17.37
CA GLU A 91 -6.40 15.86 18.00
C GLU A 91 -5.76 15.36 19.30
N PHE A 92 -4.46 15.58 19.46
CA PHE A 92 -3.80 15.37 20.75
C PHE A 92 -4.27 16.49 21.69
N PRO A 93 -4.84 16.19 22.87
CA PRO A 93 -5.09 17.22 23.87
C PRO A 93 -3.75 17.84 24.28
N HIS A 94 -3.72 19.17 24.33
CA HIS A 94 -2.59 19.98 24.79
C HIS A 94 -2.18 19.65 26.22
#